data_AF-A0A537MP45-F1
#
_entry.id   AF-A0A537MP45-F1
#
_cell.length_a   1.000
_cell.length_b   1.000
_cell.length_c   1.000
_cell.angle_alpha   90.00
_cell.angle_beta   90.00
_cell.angle_gamma   90.00
#
_symmetry.space_group_name_H-M   'P 1'
#
loop_
_entity.id
_entity.type
_entity.pdbx_description
1 polymer ?
#
loop_
_entity_poly.entity_id
_entity_poly.type
_entity_poly.pdbx_seq_one_letter_code
_entity_poly.pdbx_strand_id
1 'polypeptide(L)'
;MEGVTEVKVVQQLLRLVGKEHTTVILPLGGDQLAAGGREAELHELKRLSENIVALVDSERASAGSLLAERRAKFGDVCKKVGFDVCLTEWRAIENYFPDHAVKAALGASFEQLKPYERLADHANGWSKSDNWRIAHYVRKEDLLSSDVGKFLDRI
;
A
#
# COMPACT_ATOMS: atom_id res chain seq x y z
N MET A 1 -2.43 7.31 0.32
CA MET A 1 -2.37 6.13 1.21
C MET A 1 -3.50 6.20 2.21
N GLU A 2 -4.02 5.07 2.66
CA GLU A 2 -5.19 5.09 3.55
C GLU A 2 -4.82 5.49 4.98
N GLY A 3 -4.00 4.70 5.67
CA GLY A 3 -3.65 4.94 7.07
C GLY A 3 -2.33 5.68 7.27
N VAL A 4 -2.14 6.15 8.51
CA VAL A 4 -0.93 6.85 8.97
C VAL A 4 0.25 5.90 9.18
N THR A 5 -0.02 4.63 9.48
CA THR A 5 0.99 3.59 9.69
C THR A 5 1.72 3.22 8.41
N GLU A 6 1.04 3.32 7.27
CA GLU A 6 1.58 2.98 5.96
C GLU A 6 2.47 4.08 5.38
N VAL A 7 2.42 5.31 5.91
CA VAL A 7 3.24 6.43 5.40
C VAL A 7 4.72 6.07 5.44
N LYS A 8 5.22 5.59 6.59
CA LYS A 8 6.63 5.22 6.73
C LYS A 8 7.01 4.02 5.86
N VAL A 9 6.09 3.10 5.64
CA VAL A 9 6.29 1.96 4.72
C VAL A 9 6.53 2.47 3.32
N VAL A 10 5.62 3.30 2.80
CA VAL A 10 5.72 3.84 1.44
C VAL A 10 6.94 4.75 1.28
N GLN A 11 7.35 5.49 2.32
CA GLN A 11 8.62 6.22 2.31
C GLN A 11 9.82 5.29 2.06
N GLN A 12 9.90 4.15 2.76
CA GLN A 12 10.98 3.18 2.53
C GLN A 12 10.92 2.60 1.11
N LEU A 13 9.72 2.25 0.61
CA LEU A 13 9.57 1.71 -0.74
C LEU A 13 9.94 2.75 -1.82
N LEU A 14 9.54 4.01 -1.65
CA LEU A 14 9.93 5.11 -2.53
C LEU A 14 11.44 5.38 -2.49
N ARG A 15 12.09 5.18 -1.34
CA ARG A 15 13.56 5.27 -1.24
C ARG A 15 14.25 4.19 -2.08
N LEU A 16 13.71 2.97 -2.11
CA LEU A 16 14.26 1.88 -2.93
C LEU A 16 14.21 2.20 -4.44
N VAL A 17 13.18 2.90 -4.90
CA VAL A 17 13.06 3.35 -6.30
C VAL A 17 13.66 4.74 -6.55
N GLY A 18 14.21 5.41 -5.53
CA GLY A 18 14.86 6.71 -5.67
C GLY A 18 13.90 7.89 -5.84
N LYS A 19 12.65 7.78 -5.37
CA LYS A 19 11.57 8.78 -5.54
C LYS A 19 11.13 9.48 -4.27
N GLU A 20 11.64 9.07 -3.10
CA GLU A 20 11.28 9.66 -1.79
C GLU A 20 11.38 11.19 -1.78
N HIS A 21 12.40 11.76 -2.42
CA HIS A 21 12.70 13.19 -2.39
C HIS A 21 11.86 14.03 -3.36
N THR A 22 11.13 13.39 -4.27
CA THR A 22 10.26 14.05 -5.27
C THR A 22 8.78 13.81 -5.01
N THR A 23 8.43 12.99 -4.02
CA THR A 23 7.06 12.52 -3.79
C THR A 23 6.60 12.88 -2.39
N VAL A 24 5.47 13.60 -2.31
CA VAL A 24 4.78 13.88 -1.05
C VAL A 24 3.74 12.79 -0.79
N ILE A 25 3.78 12.18 0.39
CA ILE A 25 2.83 11.15 0.79
C ILE A 25 1.78 11.76 1.71
N LEU A 26 0.51 11.68 1.31
CA LEU A 26 -0.62 12.10 2.12
C LEU A 26 -1.39 10.88 2.65
N PRO A 27 -1.50 10.69 3.98
CA PRO A 27 -2.45 9.74 4.55
C PRO A 27 -3.86 10.31 4.44
N LEU A 28 -4.82 9.47 4.05
CA LEU A 28 -6.23 9.86 3.82
C LEU A 28 -7.12 9.62 5.04
N GLY A 29 -6.53 9.42 6.22
CA GLY A 29 -7.28 9.23 7.47
C GLY A 29 -8.06 7.91 7.52
N GLY A 30 -7.61 6.91 6.77
CA GLY A 30 -8.23 5.60 6.63
C GLY A 30 -9.60 5.71 5.97
N ASP A 31 -10.60 5.33 6.76
CA ASP A 31 -11.96 5.09 6.31
C ASP A 31 -12.75 6.36 5.95
N GLN A 32 -12.28 7.52 6.40
CA GLN A 32 -13.04 8.78 6.35
C GLN A 32 -13.20 9.32 4.92
N LEU A 33 -12.14 9.26 4.11
CA LEU A 33 -12.16 9.66 2.70
C LEU A 33 -12.46 8.50 1.75
N ALA A 34 -12.37 7.25 2.25
CA ALA A 34 -12.72 6.05 1.50
C ALA A 34 -14.22 5.70 1.55
N ALA A 35 -14.99 6.35 2.42
CA ALA A 35 -16.45 6.30 2.39
C ALA A 35 -16.96 7.13 1.20
N GLY A 36 -17.87 6.57 0.39
CA GLY A 36 -18.43 7.28 -0.78
C GLY A 36 -19.08 8.63 -0.40
N GLY A 37 -19.22 9.53 -1.38
CA GLY A 37 -19.73 10.89 -1.13
C GLY A 37 -18.65 11.88 -0.69
N ARG A 38 -17.37 11.55 -0.89
CA ARG A 38 -16.20 12.38 -0.56
C ARG A 38 -15.43 12.90 -1.79
N GLU A 39 -16.11 12.88 -2.94
CA GLU A 39 -15.55 13.31 -4.23
C GLU A 39 -15.08 14.76 -4.18
N ALA A 40 -15.82 15.64 -3.50
CA ALA A 40 -15.48 17.05 -3.37
C ALA A 40 -14.18 17.25 -2.59
N GLU A 41 -14.01 16.54 -1.47
CA GLU A 41 -12.80 16.60 -0.66
C GLU A 41 -11.58 16.05 -1.40
N LEU A 42 -11.75 14.98 -2.18
CA LEU A 42 -10.68 14.46 -3.03
C LEU A 42 -10.33 15.42 -4.17
N HIS A 43 -11.32 16.14 -4.73
CA HIS A 43 -11.08 17.16 -5.75
C HIS A 43 -10.20 18.30 -5.24
N GLU A 44 -10.29 18.68 -3.96
CA GLU A 44 -9.44 19.71 -3.39
C GLU A 44 -7.95 19.33 -3.43
N LEU A 45 -7.61 18.04 -3.41
CA LEU A 45 -6.22 17.61 -3.54
C LEU A 45 -5.61 18.00 -4.88
N LYS A 46 -6.41 18.07 -5.96
CA LYS A 46 -5.90 18.51 -7.28
C LYS A 46 -5.38 19.94 -7.29
N ARG A 47 -5.80 20.76 -6.33
CA ARG A 47 -5.27 22.12 -6.16
C ARG A 47 -3.81 22.13 -5.69
N LEU A 48 -3.34 21.01 -5.13
CA LEU A 48 -1.96 20.85 -4.67
C LEU A 48 -1.04 20.34 -5.78
N SER A 49 -1.55 19.46 -6.66
CA SER A 49 -0.80 18.86 -7.76
C SER A 49 -1.74 18.24 -8.80
N GLU A 50 -1.37 18.34 -10.08
CA GLU A 50 -2.03 17.58 -11.15
C GLU A 50 -1.57 16.11 -11.18
N ASN A 51 -0.41 15.81 -10.60
CA ASN A 51 0.18 14.48 -10.56
C ASN A 51 -0.12 13.82 -9.20
N ILE A 52 -1.34 13.32 -9.06
CA ILE A 52 -1.79 12.61 -7.86
C ILE A 52 -2.04 11.15 -8.18
N VAL A 53 -1.48 10.30 -7.33
CA VAL A 53 -1.61 8.85 -7.43
C VAL A 53 -2.11 8.28 -6.12
N ALA A 54 -2.87 7.19 -6.19
CA ALA A 54 -3.42 6.49 -5.04
C ALA A 54 -2.97 5.02 -5.04
N LEU A 55 -2.36 4.59 -3.95
CA LEU A 55 -2.08 3.18 -3.66
C LEU A 55 -3.09 2.70 -2.61
N VAL A 56 -3.80 1.63 -2.95
CA VAL A 56 -5.00 1.14 -2.26
C VAL A 56 -4.90 -0.37 -2.08
N ASP A 57 -4.99 -0.82 -0.83
CA ASP A 57 -5.02 -2.25 -0.52
C ASP A 57 -6.29 -2.89 -1.06
N SER A 58 -6.15 -4.02 -1.74
CA SER A 58 -7.28 -4.69 -2.40
C SER A 58 -8.23 -5.40 -1.44
N GLU A 59 -7.69 -5.82 -0.29
CA GLU A 59 -8.32 -6.66 0.71
C GLU A 59 -8.93 -7.98 0.17
N ARG A 60 -8.45 -8.45 -0.98
CA ARG A 60 -8.89 -9.72 -1.58
C ARG A 60 -8.67 -10.89 -0.62
N ALA A 61 -9.62 -11.82 -0.63
CA ALA A 61 -9.54 -13.05 0.15
C ALA A 61 -8.78 -14.16 -0.58
N SER A 62 -8.73 -14.10 -1.92
CA SER A 62 -8.02 -15.07 -2.75
C SER A 62 -7.72 -14.52 -4.15
N ALA A 63 -6.91 -15.25 -4.91
CA ALA A 63 -6.65 -14.95 -6.31
C ALA A 63 -7.96 -14.94 -7.12
N GLY A 64 -8.22 -13.84 -7.82
CA GLY A 64 -9.43 -13.68 -8.63
C GLY A 64 -10.71 -13.37 -7.85
N SER A 65 -10.69 -13.35 -6.50
CA SER A 65 -11.86 -12.90 -5.74
C SER A 65 -12.18 -11.45 -6.07
N LEU A 66 -13.45 -11.07 -6.01
CA LEU A 66 -13.82 -9.66 -6.10
C LEU A 66 -13.09 -8.83 -5.04
N LEU A 67 -12.81 -7.58 -5.37
CA LEU A 67 -12.36 -6.59 -4.39
C LEU A 67 -13.44 -6.44 -3.32
N ALA A 68 -13.03 -6.12 -2.10
CA ALA A 68 -13.99 -5.64 -1.12
C ALA A 68 -14.74 -4.44 -1.72
N GLU A 69 -16.07 -4.44 -1.65
CA GLU A 69 -16.93 -3.45 -2.33
C GLU A 69 -16.49 -2.01 -2.05
N ARG A 70 -16.10 -1.77 -0.80
CA ARG A 70 -15.55 -0.50 -0.33
C ARG A 70 -14.28 -0.09 -1.09
N ARG A 71 -13.32 -0.99 -1.27
CA ARG A 71 -12.05 -0.73 -1.98
C ARG A 71 -12.29 -0.46 -3.45
N ALA A 72 -13.20 -1.21 -4.06
CA ALA A 72 -13.63 -0.97 -5.44
C ALA A 72 -14.23 0.43 -5.60
N LYS A 73 -15.21 0.80 -4.75
CA LYS A 73 -15.84 2.12 -4.76
C LYS A 73 -14.81 3.25 -4.57
N PHE A 74 -13.88 3.09 -3.63
CA PHE A 74 -12.85 4.10 -3.40
C PHE A 74 -11.92 4.26 -4.62
N GLY A 75 -11.45 3.15 -5.19
CA GLY A 75 -10.66 3.17 -6.42
C GLY A 75 -11.39 3.84 -7.58
N ASP A 76 -12.69 3.58 -7.74
CA ASP A 76 -13.52 4.21 -8.76
C ASP A 76 -13.67 5.71 -8.54
N VAL A 77 -13.85 6.16 -7.30
CA VAL A 77 -13.89 7.58 -6.95
C VAL A 77 -12.57 8.27 -7.28
N CYS A 78 -11.42 7.70 -6.88
CA CYS A 78 -10.11 8.25 -7.21
C CYS A 78 -9.91 8.37 -8.73
N LYS A 79 -10.32 7.36 -9.50
CA LYS A 79 -10.27 7.40 -10.98
C LYS A 79 -11.18 8.48 -11.56
N LYS A 80 -12.40 8.66 -11.03
CA LYS A 80 -13.33 9.71 -11.48
C LYS A 80 -12.77 11.11 -11.27
N VAL A 81 -12.09 11.35 -10.15
CA VAL A 81 -11.40 12.62 -9.87
C VAL A 81 -10.16 12.80 -10.77
N GLY A 82 -9.69 11.73 -11.40
CA GLY A 82 -8.57 11.71 -12.34
C GLY A 82 -7.23 11.45 -11.68
N PHE A 83 -7.20 10.67 -10.60
CA PHE A 83 -5.97 10.13 -10.03
C PHE A 83 -5.59 8.83 -10.74
N ASP A 84 -4.28 8.58 -10.83
CA ASP A 84 -3.80 7.23 -11.17
C ASP A 84 -3.92 6.33 -9.93
N VAL A 85 -4.44 5.11 -10.09
CA VAL A 85 -4.78 4.24 -8.97
C VAL A 85 -4.15 2.86 -9.14
N CYS A 86 -3.36 2.46 -8.14
CA CYS A 86 -2.96 1.07 -7.94
C CYS A 86 -3.83 0.45 -6.85
N LEU A 87 -4.72 -0.43 -7.27
CA LEU A 87 -5.34 -1.42 -6.41
C LEU A 87 -4.44 -2.64 -6.40
N THR A 88 -3.93 -3.03 -5.24
CA THR A 88 -2.93 -4.10 -5.15
C THR A 88 -3.44 -5.43 -5.71
N GLU A 89 -2.58 -6.22 -6.32
CA GLU A 89 -2.90 -7.58 -6.74
C GLU A 89 -3.09 -8.50 -5.54
N TRP A 90 -2.20 -8.39 -4.55
CA TRP A 90 -2.26 -9.10 -3.28
C TRP A 90 -3.13 -8.32 -2.28
N ARG A 91 -3.41 -8.92 -1.13
CA ARG A 91 -4.38 -8.39 -0.19
C ARG A 91 -4.03 -6.99 0.32
N ALA A 92 -2.79 -6.79 0.78
CA ALA A 92 -2.30 -5.52 1.31
C ALA A 92 -0.77 -5.40 1.13
N ILE A 93 -0.22 -4.22 1.38
CA ILE A 93 1.24 -3.98 1.26
C ILE A 93 2.07 -4.97 2.08
N GLU A 94 1.64 -5.33 3.30
CA GLU A 94 2.38 -6.30 4.13
C GLU A 94 2.54 -7.69 3.49
N ASN A 95 1.66 -8.05 2.55
CA ASN A 95 1.77 -9.32 1.84
C ASN A 95 2.94 -9.32 0.86
N TYR A 96 3.46 -8.16 0.45
CA TYR A 96 4.60 -8.01 -0.47
C TYR A 96 5.96 -8.10 0.22
N PHE A 97 6.00 -8.27 1.55
CA PHE A 97 7.25 -8.39 2.27
C PHE A 97 7.84 -9.80 2.13
N PRO A 98 9.01 -9.97 1.49
CA PRO A 98 9.63 -11.27 1.35
C PRO A 98 10.15 -11.77 2.69
N ASP A 99 10.20 -13.09 2.85
CA ASP A 99 10.59 -13.78 4.09
C ASP A 99 11.92 -13.28 4.67
N HIS A 100 12.92 -13.02 3.81
CA HIS A 100 14.21 -12.51 4.28
C HIS A 100 14.12 -11.12 4.90
N ALA A 101 13.24 -10.24 4.41
CA ALA A 101 13.05 -8.90 4.95
C ALA A 101 12.33 -8.95 6.29
N VAL A 102 11.31 -9.81 6.40
CA VAL A 102 10.58 -10.06 7.67
C VAL A 102 11.55 -10.57 8.73
N LYS A 103 12.34 -11.59 8.41
CA LYS A 103 13.31 -12.18 9.34
C LYS A 103 14.45 -11.22 9.70
N ALA A 104 14.93 -10.41 8.76
CA ALA A 104 15.94 -9.40 9.04
C ALA A 104 15.43 -8.30 10.00
N ALA A 105 14.16 -7.92 9.90
CA ALA A 105 13.58 -6.88 10.73
C ALA A 105 13.16 -7.37 12.13
N LEU A 106 12.58 -8.57 12.22
CA LEU A 106 11.86 -9.07 13.39
C LEU A 106 12.50 -10.30 14.04
N GLY A 107 13.37 -11.01 13.32
CA GLY A 107 14.03 -12.23 13.80
C GLY A 107 13.54 -13.51 13.11
N ALA A 108 14.30 -14.59 13.28
CA ALA A 108 14.13 -15.83 12.53
C ALA A 108 12.81 -16.59 12.80
N SER A 109 12.12 -16.28 13.91
CA SER A 109 10.84 -16.90 14.25
C SER A 109 9.65 -16.33 13.47
N PHE A 110 9.80 -15.18 12.82
CA PHE A 110 8.76 -14.57 11.99
C PHE A 110 8.86 -15.08 10.55
N GLU A 111 7.72 -15.11 9.87
CA GLU A 111 7.59 -15.64 8.50
C GLU A 111 6.81 -14.66 7.63
N GLN A 112 7.03 -14.69 6.31
CA GLN A 112 6.23 -13.87 5.39
C GLN A 112 4.75 -14.28 5.39
N LEU A 113 3.88 -13.29 5.16
CA LEU A 113 2.49 -13.56 4.85
C LEU A 113 2.36 -14.16 3.45
N LYS A 114 1.39 -15.05 3.26
CA LYS A 114 0.97 -15.45 1.91
C LYS A 114 0.22 -14.31 1.22
N PRO A 115 0.10 -14.30 -0.12
CA PRO A 115 -0.47 -13.18 -0.89
C PRO A 115 -1.84 -12.66 -0.42
N TYR A 116 -2.69 -13.52 0.14
CA TYR A 116 -4.06 -13.14 0.55
C TYR A 116 -4.33 -13.33 2.05
N GLU A 117 -3.28 -13.60 2.81
CA GLU A 117 -3.37 -13.88 4.23
C GLU A 117 -3.52 -12.59 5.04
N ARG A 118 -4.32 -12.64 6.10
CA ARG A 118 -4.47 -11.53 7.04
C ARG A 118 -3.37 -11.64 8.09
N LEU A 119 -2.68 -10.53 8.35
CA LEU A 119 -1.71 -10.45 9.43
C LEU A 119 -2.28 -10.86 10.79
N ALA A 120 -3.55 -10.52 11.05
CA ALA A 120 -4.24 -10.87 12.30
C ALA A 120 -4.51 -12.37 12.48
N ASP A 121 -4.54 -13.15 11.39
CA ASP A 121 -4.80 -14.59 11.43
C ASP A 121 -3.49 -15.39 11.49
N HIS A 122 -2.32 -14.72 11.37
CA HIS A 122 -1.01 -15.36 11.37
C HIS A 122 -0.55 -15.67 12.81
N ALA A 123 -0.19 -16.93 13.07
CA ALA A 123 0.12 -17.42 14.43
C ALA A 123 1.26 -16.66 15.11
N ASN A 124 2.28 -16.25 14.33
CA ASN A 124 3.34 -15.35 14.79
C ASN A 124 3.27 -14.03 14.00
N GLY A 125 2.10 -13.40 14.00
CA GLY A 125 1.90 -12.08 13.42
C GLY A 125 2.68 -10.99 14.15
N TRP A 126 2.95 -9.88 13.46
CA TRP A 126 3.62 -8.71 14.02
C TRP A 126 2.68 -7.50 14.08
N SER A 127 3.12 -6.43 14.75
CA SER A 127 2.37 -5.18 14.78
C SER A 127 2.52 -4.43 13.45
N LYS A 128 1.43 -3.85 12.94
CA LYS A 128 1.49 -2.97 11.76
C LYS A 128 2.48 -1.80 11.93
N SER A 129 2.77 -1.39 13.17
CA SER A 129 3.79 -0.38 13.47
C SER A 129 5.22 -0.81 13.10
N ASP A 130 5.47 -2.10 12.91
CA ASP A 130 6.78 -2.63 12.49
C ASP A 130 6.93 -2.75 10.97
N ASN A 131 5.85 -2.55 10.18
CA ASN A 131 5.90 -2.71 8.72
C ASN A 131 6.99 -1.85 8.06
N TRP A 132 7.27 -0.66 8.59
CA TRP A 132 8.33 0.21 8.04
C TRP A 132 9.74 -0.37 8.26
N ARG A 133 9.95 -1.12 9.34
CA ARG A 133 11.22 -1.81 9.62
C ARG A 133 11.42 -2.94 8.62
N ILE A 134 10.36 -3.68 8.31
CA ILE A 134 10.40 -4.74 7.30
C ILE A 134 10.67 -4.13 5.92
N ALA A 135 9.94 -3.07 5.55
CA ALA A 135 10.11 -2.36 4.28
C ALA A 135 11.55 -1.84 4.06
N HIS A 136 12.25 -1.48 5.14
CA HIS A 136 13.67 -1.09 5.07
C HIS A 136 14.59 -2.21 4.54
N TYR A 137 14.25 -3.48 4.80
CA TYR A 137 15.04 -4.64 4.36
C TYR A 137 14.55 -5.27 3.06
N VAL A 138 13.48 -4.75 2.45
CA VAL A 138 13.01 -5.18 1.13
C VAL A 138 14.06 -4.80 0.08
N ARG A 139 14.39 -5.71 -0.83
CA ARG A 139 15.29 -5.40 -1.94
C ARG A 139 14.51 -4.84 -3.11
N LYS A 140 15.19 -4.04 -3.93
CA LYS A 140 14.57 -3.39 -5.09
C LYS A 140 14.01 -4.42 -6.07
N GLU A 141 14.68 -5.55 -6.25
CA GLU A 141 14.29 -6.61 -7.19
C GLU A 141 12.99 -7.30 -6.77
N ASP A 142 12.84 -7.58 -5.47
CA ASP A 142 11.61 -8.17 -4.93
C ASP A 142 10.43 -7.24 -5.18
N LEU A 143 10.61 -5.95 -4.88
CA LEU A 143 9.58 -4.94 -5.06
C LEU A 143 9.23 -4.75 -6.54
N LEU A 144 10.20 -4.54 -7.43
CA LEU A 144 9.95 -4.25 -8.85
C LEU A 144 9.30 -5.40 -9.63
N SER A 145 9.39 -6.63 -9.13
CA SER A 145 8.66 -7.76 -9.71
C SER A 145 7.13 -7.65 -9.51
N SER A 146 6.70 -6.93 -8.47
CA SER A 146 5.29 -6.74 -8.09
C SER A 146 4.61 -5.58 -8.83
N ASP A 147 3.28 -5.56 -8.78
CA ASP A 147 2.45 -4.43 -9.22
C ASP A 147 2.73 -3.16 -8.39
N VAL A 148 2.96 -3.29 -7.09
CA VAL A 148 3.31 -2.15 -6.22
C VAL A 148 4.63 -1.53 -6.66
N GLY A 149 5.67 -2.33 -6.92
CA GLY A 149 6.95 -1.81 -7.38
C GLY A 149 6.86 -1.16 -8.75
N LYS A 150 6.18 -1.79 -9.71
CA LYS A 150 5.92 -1.20 -11.04
C LYS A 150 5.13 0.10 -10.95
N PHE A 151 4.19 0.18 -10.01
CA PHE A 151 3.45 1.41 -9.73
C PHE A 151 4.34 2.51 -9.16
N LEU A 152 5.19 2.20 -8.18
CA LEU A 152 6.06 3.20 -7.57
C LEU A 152 7.16 3.70 -8.52
N ASP A 153 7.66 2.83 -9.41
CA ASP A 153 8.71 3.18 -10.38
C ASP A 153 8.23 4.16 -11.47
N ARG A 154 6.92 4.16 -11.77
CA ARG A 154 6.31 5.06 -12.76
C ARG A 154 5.96 6.47 -12.24
N ILE A 155 6.00 6.68 -10.92
CA ILE A 155 5.76 7.98 -10.28
C ILE A 155 7.02 8.84 -10.45
#